data_AF-A0A9P6HWE0-F1
#
_entry.id   AF-A0A9P6HWE0-F1
#
_cell.length_a   1.000
_cell.length_b   1.000
_cell.length_c   1.000
_cell.angle_alpha   90.00
_cell.angle_beta   90.00
_cell.angle_gamma   90.00
#
_symmetry.space_group_name_H-M   'P 1'
#
loop_
_entity.id
_entity.type
_entity.pdbx_description
1 polymer ?
#
loop_
_entity_poly.entity_id
_entity_poly.type
_entity_poly.pdbx_seq_one_letter_code
_entity_poly.pdbx_strand_id
1 'polypeptide(L)'
;MSPPEIFDIVVYGSTSGAVATAVQASRLGRSVALVSPQEHIGGIQVNGLGATDIDNQAEFQNSTTLGGLNLELHQRISRHYGRLDRLNQVVEGKLKDPDVWRFEARVAEQVIRDWLAENPSVTIIKSRLVEKNAVVKDGTTIKAIRLENGQSISGKIFVEASYEGDLLAASRITWTLGRESSATYSESLAGVRAETLYRQIDVDIDPYLTPGDTSSGLLYGISPEPFGQPGAGDAHLQSYSYRLPLTDDPANRIPLTEPEGYDPAHFELHRRFARAGGEFYAPKKRLPGGKTDLIGSEGALSTDLLGMNDEWPVASYEGRKRILEETARFTKGFLWFLATDEAVPEPIRREWSRFGYCRDEFPDNGHFPYELYVRDARRMVSDYIVTEATASQDGAPEVPDPVAVAYWPTDTHSVRRILRDGRVHNEGFIFKDGHRWRPFGIAYRALVPRREEAGNLVSVTCPSSSHVGYGAVRLEHQFYALGQACANACDIALEKGVGMQEVPYEPLRERLLKQGVILDASSVGVPSFGDE
;
A
#
# COMPACT_ATOMS: atom_id res chain seq x y z
N MET A 1 -29.86 -30.70 4.44
CA MET A 1 -28.88 -29.61 4.38
C MET A 1 -29.48 -28.54 3.49
N SER A 2 -29.73 -27.33 4.01
CA SER A 2 -30.08 -26.19 3.15
C SER A 2 -29.01 -26.06 2.06
N PRO A 3 -29.37 -25.74 0.80
CA PRO A 3 -28.36 -25.51 -0.22
C PRO A 3 -27.36 -24.45 0.29
N PRO A 4 -26.07 -24.58 -0.03
CA PRO A 4 -25.08 -23.60 0.40
C PRO A 4 -25.50 -22.22 -0.09
N GLU A 5 -25.43 -21.23 0.80
CA GLU A 5 -25.73 -19.84 0.47
C GLU A 5 -24.80 -19.37 -0.65
N ILE A 6 -25.39 -18.87 -1.74
CA ILE A 6 -24.65 -18.31 -2.88
C ILE A 6 -24.75 -16.81 -2.76
N PHE A 7 -23.63 -16.16 -2.45
CA PHE A 7 -23.56 -14.71 -2.38
C PHE A 7 -23.60 -14.10 -3.78
N ASP A 8 -24.17 -12.91 -3.90
CA ASP A 8 -24.07 -12.14 -5.14
C ASP A 8 -22.62 -11.74 -5.40
N ILE A 9 -21.92 -11.27 -4.35
CA ILE A 9 -20.55 -10.79 -4.42
C ILE A 9 -19.72 -11.38 -3.28
N VAL A 10 -18.58 -11.98 -3.61
CA VAL A 10 -17.57 -12.45 -2.65
C VAL A 10 -16.35 -11.55 -2.76
N VAL A 11 -16.07 -10.78 -1.72
CA VAL A 11 -14.92 -9.89 -1.63
C VAL A 11 -13.83 -10.59 -0.82
N TYR A 12 -12.65 -10.79 -1.39
CA TYR A 12 -11.50 -11.35 -0.70
C TYR A 12 -10.47 -10.25 -0.41
N GLY A 13 -10.21 -10.00 0.88
CA GLY A 13 -9.25 -8.98 1.32
C GLY A 13 -9.72 -8.21 2.54
N SER A 14 -8.81 -7.42 3.11
CA SER A 14 -9.01 -6.64 4.34
C SER A 14 -8.74 -5.15 4.16
N THR A 15 -8.51 -4.69 2.93
CA THR A 15 -8.05 -3.32 2.60
C THR A 15 -9.20 -2.30 2.59
N SER A 16 -8.86 -1.01 2.47
CA SER A 16 -9.83 0.05 2.12
C SER A 16 -10.70 -0.29 0.90
N GLY A 17 -10.10 -0.89 -0.14
CA GLY A 17 -10.83 -1.36 -1.31
C GLY A 17 -11.85 -2.44 -0.99
N ALA A 18 -11.51 -3.36 -0.07
CA ALA A 18 -12.43 -4.42 0.37
C ALA A 18 -13.62 -3.84 1.15
N VAL A 19 -13.35 -2.91 2.06
CA VAL A 19 -14.38 -2.18 2.83
C VAL A 19 -15.31 -1.42 1.89
N ALA A 20 -14.76 -0.62 0.97
CA ALA A 20 -15.53 0.18 0.03
C ALA A 20 -16.42 -0.68 -0.86
N THR A 21 -15.89 -1.80 -1.36
CA THR A 21 -16.64 -2.76 -2.18
C THR A 21 -17.80 -3.35 -1.38
N ALA A 22 -17.54 -3.84 -0.16
CA ALA A 22 -18.56 -4.47 0.66
C ALA A 22 -19.69 -3.50 1.06
N VAL A 23 -19.33 -2.30 1.51
CA VAL A 23 -20.31 -1.25 1.86
C VAL A 23 -21.13 -0.84 0.65
N GLN A 24 -20.49 -0.54 -0.49
CA GLN A 24 -21.22 -0.11 -1.68
C GLN A 24 -22.13 -1.22 -2.22
N ALA A 25 -21.66 -2.47 -2.25
CA ALA A 25 -22.46 -3.61 -2.68
C ALA A 25 -23.68 -3.81 -1.77
N SER A 26 -23.51 -3.67 -0.45
CA SER A 26 -24.64 -3.75 0.50
C SER A 26 -25.67 -2.65 0.27
N ARG A 27 -25.23 -1.40 0.02
CA ARG A 27 -26.11 -0.27 -0.33
C ARG A 27 -26.87 -0.46 -1.64
N LEU A 28 -26.33 -1.25 -2.56
CA LEU A 28 -26.99 -1.66 -3.80
C LEU A 28 -27.94 -2.86 -3.59
N GLY A 29 -28.11 -3.34 -2.35
CA GLY A 29 -29.01 -4.43 -2.01
C GLY A 29 -28.47 -5.82 -2.33
N ARG A 30 -27.14 -5.96 -2.51
CA ARG A 30 -26.51 -7.26 -2.78
C ARG A 30 -26.17 -8.01 -1.50
N SER A 31 -26.26 -9.33 -1.58
CA SER A 31 -25.68 -10.23 -0.57
C SER A 31 -24.15 -10.29 -0.74
N VAL A 32 -23.41 -10.05 0.33
CA VAL A 32 -21.94 -9.94 0.28
C VAL A 32 -21.30 -10.86 1.30
N ALA A 33 -20.31 -11.64 0.85
CA ALA A 33 -19.35 -12.28 1.74
C ALA A 33 -18.04 -11.47 1.71
N LEU A 34 -17.68 -10.81 2.82
CA LEU A 34 -16.38 -10.18 3.00
C LEU A 34 -15.44 -11.19 3.69
N VAL A 35 -14.62 -11.88 2.89
CA VAL A 35 -13.64 -12.85 3.35
C VAL A 35 -12.32 -12.13 3.63
N SER A 36 -12.06 -11.91 4.91
CA SER A 36 -10.91 -11.17 5.41
C SER A 36 -9.81 -12.15 5.83
N PRO A 37 -8.63 -12.15 5.17
CA PRO A 37 -7.48 -12.93 5.62
C PRO A 37 -6.92 -12.44 6.98
N GLN A 38 -7.28 -11.22 7.40
CA GLN A 38 -6.84 -10.59 8.64
C GLN A 38 -7.95 -10.48 9.69
N GLU A 39 -7.54 -10.41 10.96
CA GLU A 39 -8.47 -10.15 12.08
C GLU A 39 -8.98 -8.71 12.07
N HIS A 40 -8.10 -7.74 11.80
CA HIS A 40 -8.45 -6.32 11.74
C HIS A 40 -8.72 -5.92 10.27
N ILE A 41 -9.87 -5.30 10.00
CA ILE A 41 -10.26 -4.86 8.64
C ILE A 41 -10.02 -3.36 8.50
N GLY A 42 -9.36 -2.98 7.41
CA GLY A 42 -9.05 -1.60 7.05
C GLY A 42 -7.65 -1.41 6.44
N GLY A 43 -6.89 -2.50 6.26
CA GLY A 43 -5.58 -2.49 5.62
C GLY A 43 -4.56 -1.62 6.38
N ILE A 44 -3.70 -0.92 5.65
CA ILE A 44 -2.63 -0.14 6.27
C ILE A 44 -3.14 1.05 7.11
N GLN A 45 -4.35 1.55 6.85
CA GLN A 45 -4.95 2.66 7.61
C GLN A 45 -5.21 2.30 9.08
N VAL A 46 -5.54 1.03 9.34
CA VAL A 46 -5.70 0.50 10.71
C VAL A 46 -4.43 -0.12 11.23
N ASN A 47 -3.34 -0.10 10.45
CA ASN A 47 -2.01 -0.61 10.78
C ASN A 47 -0.95 0.51 10.79
N GLY A 48 -1.36 1.73 11.18
CA GLY A 48 -0.47 2.83 11.52
C GLY A 48 -0.32 3.95 10.47
N LEU A 49 -0.85 3.80 9.25
CA LEU A 49 -0.90 4.91 8.28
C LEU A 49 -2.00 5.89 8.68
N GLY A 50 -1.60 6.98 9.35
CA GLY A 50 -2.53 7.99 9.87
C GLY A 50 -2.27 9.39 9.33
N ALA A 51 -1.05 9.71 8.91
CA ALA A 51 -0.68 10.99 8.31
C ALA A 51 -0.83 10.89 6.80
N THR A 52 -1.98 10.33 6.36
CA THR A 52 -2.39 9.99 4.99
C THR A 52 -1.69 10.78 3.90
N ASP A 53 -1.44 10.18 2.74
CA ASP A 53 -0.84 10.83 1.55
C ASP A 53 -1.72 11.89 0.88
N ILE A 54 -2.55 12.61 1.65
CA ILE A 54 -3.52 13.61 1.22
C ILE A 54 -3.01 14.99 1.64
N ASP A 55 -2.84 15.89 0.66
CA ASP A 55 -2.40 17.28 0.83
C ASP A 55 -1.06 17.47 1.55
N ASN A 56 -0.26 16.41 1.67
CA ASN A 56 1.03 16.41 2.37
C ASN A 56 2.21 16.97 1.56
N GLN A 57 2.10 16.99 0.22
CA GLN A 57 3.16 17.50 -0.66
C GLN A 57 2.90 18.95 -0.98
N ALA A 58 3.92 19.81 -1.03
CA ALA A 58 3.75 21.24 -1.28
C ALA A 58 3.25 21.53 -2.70
N GLU A 59 3.66 20.69 -3.64
CA GLU A 59 3.58 20.81 -5.09
C GLU A 59 2.16 20.60 -5.62
N PHE A 60 1.28 19.91 -4.89
CA PHE A 60 -0.08 19.61 -5.35
C PHE A 60 -1.10 19.48 -4.21
N GLN A 61 -2.39 19.43 -4.56
CA GLN A 61 -3.51 19.25 -3.64
C GLN A 61 -4.38 18.11 -4.15
N ASN A 62 -4.13 16.89 -3.68
CA ASN A 62 -4.85 15.70 -4.15
C ASN A 62 -6.14 15.42 -3.38
N SER A 63 -6.46 16.20 -2.34
CA SER A 63 -7.77 16.14 -1.67
C SER A 63 -8.95 16.43 -2.62
N THR A 64 -8.70 17.05 -3.77
CA THR A 64 -9.67 17.27 -4.85
C THR A 64 -10.14 15.99 -5.55
N THR A 65 -9.45 14.86 -5.35
CA THR A 65 -9.91 13.54 -5.84
C THR A 65 -10.85 12.82 -4.87
N LEU A 66 -10.98 13.32 -3.63
CA LEU A 66 -11.76 12.67 -2.59
C LEU A 66 -13.25 12.93 -2.81
N GLY A 67 -13.96 11.87 -3.18
CA GLY A 67 -15.41 11.84 -3.30
C GLY A 67 -15.98 10.52 -2.79
N GLY A 68 -17.30 10.33 -2.98
CA GLY A 68 -17.99 9.08 -2.65
C GLY A 68 -17.68 8.53 -1.26
N LEU A 69 -17.43 7.22 -1.18
CA LEU A 69 -17.14 6.51 0.06
C LEU A 69 -15.85 6.99 0.75
N ASN A 70 -14.85 7.41 -0.03
CA ASN A 70 -13.61 7.94 0.53
C ASN A 70 -13.85 9.21 1.36
N LEU A 71 -14.62 10.16 0.80
CA LEU A 71 -15.00 11.36 1.55
C LEU A 71 -15.90 11.03 2.75
N GLU A 72 -16.81 10.07 2.61
CA GLU A 72 -17.67 9.62 3.72
C GLU A 72 -16.85 9.06 4.89
N LEU A 73 -15.82 8.26 4.64
CA LEU A 73 -14.91 7.78 5.68
C LEU A 73 -14.32 8.95 6.47
N HIS A 74 -13.76 9.94 5.76
CA HIS A 74 -13.12 11.10 6.40
C HIS A 74 -14.13 11.98 7.14
N GLN A 75 -15.38 12.07 6.68
CA GLN A 75 -16.45 12.71 7.43
C GLN A 75 -16.78 11.96 8.73
N ARG A 76 -16.83 10.62 8.69
CA ARG A 76 -17.06 9.79 9.90
C ARG A 76 -15.92 9.94 10.90
N ILE A 77 -14.67 9.87 10.43
CA ILE A 77 -13.48 10.13 11.25
C ILE A 77 -13.50 11.56 11.81
N SER A 78 -13.87 12.54 11.01
CA SER A 78 -13.93 13.94 11.46
C SER A 78 -15.01 14.20 12.50
N ARG A 79 -16.10 13.42 12.51
CA ARG A 79 -17.09 13.45 13.61
C ARG A 79 -16.48 12.98 14.92
N HIS A 80 -15.67 11.92 14.91
CA HIS A 80 -14.95 11.45 16.11
C HIS A 80 -14.09 12.55 16.73
N TYR A 81 -13.38 13.31 15.88
CA TYR A 81 -12.52 14.40 16.31
C TYR A 81 -13.23 15.76 16.48
N GLY A 82 -14.55 15.84 16.29
CA GLY A 82 -15.30 17.10 16.39
C GLY A 82 -14.90 18.16 15.35
N ARG A 83 -14.36 17.75 14.20
CA ARG A 83 -13.82 18.62 13.15
C ARG A 83 -14.56 18.55 11.81
N LEU A 84 -15.81 18.06 11.81
CA LEU A 84 -16.61 17.92 10.59
C LEU A 84 -16.84 19.26 9.88
N ASP A 85 -17.12 20.33 10.61
CA ASP A 85 -17.33 21.65 10.01
C ASP A 85 -16.07 22.16 9.32
N ARG A 86 -14.90 21.92 9.91
CA ARG A 86 -13.61 22.27 9.31
C ARG A 86 -13.36 21.44 8.04
N LEU A 87 -13.62 20.14 8.08
CA LEU A 87 -13.54 19.29 6.89
C LEU A 87 -14.44 19.81 5.76
N ASN A 88 -15.69 20.18 6.06
CA ASN A 88 -16.61 20.71 5.06
C ASN A 88 -16.09 22.02 4.44
N GLN A 89 -15.56 22.94 5.25
CA GLN A 89 -14.91 24.16 4.75
C GLN A 89 -13.72 23.85 3.83
N VAL A 90 -12.91 22.85 4.19
CA VAL A 90 -11.76 22.41 3.38
C VAL A 90 -12.22 21.88 2.03
N VAL A 91 -13.25 21.03 2.00
CA VAL A 91 -13.79 20.45 0.77
C VAL A 91 -14.49 21.50 -0.10
N GLU A 92 -15.41 22.29 0.47
CA GLU A 92 -16.19 23.30 -0.27
C GLU A 92 -15.31 24.43 -0.79
N GLY A 93 -14.37 24.89 0.04
CA GLY A 93 -13.42 25.95 -0.32
C GLY A 93 -12.24 25.45 -1.16
N LYS A 94 -12.13 24.15 -1.43
CA LYS A 94 -10.95 23.50 -2.02
C LYS A 94 -9.65 23.96 -1.34
N LEU A 95 -9.67 24.02 -0.01
CA LEU A 95 -8.50 24.42 0.76
C LEU A 95 -7.55 23.24 0.91
N LYS A 96 -6.25 23.55 1.00
CA LYS A 96 -5.23 22.56 1.31
C LYS A 96 -4.97 22.58 2.82
N ASP A 97 -5.39 21.52 3.49
CA ASP A 97 -5.24 21.36 4.94
C ASP A 97 -5.00 19.88 5.25
N PRO A 98 -3.74 19.44 5.40
CA PRO A 98 -3.45 18.03 5.64
C PRO A 98 -4.05 17.52 6.96
N ASP A 99 -4.23 18.38 7.97
CA ASP A 99 -4.56 17.94 9.33
C ASP A 99 -5.98 17.37 9.44
N VAL A 100 -6.94 17.80 8.61
CA VAL A 100 -8.30 17.25 8.62
C VAL A 100 -8.36 15.81 8.11
N TRP A 101 -7.34 15.37 7.38
CA TRP A 101 -7.24 14.03 6.81
C TRP A 101 -6.50 13.06 7.74
N ARG A 102 -5.84 13.55 8.81
CA ARG A 102 -5.01 12.71 9.68
C ARG A 102 -5.78 12.06 10.81
N PHE A 103 -5.49 10.80 11.12
CA PHE A 103 -6.20 10.04 12.15
C PHE A 103 -5.31 9.02 12.85
N GLU A 104 -5.77 8.54 14.00
CA GLU A 104 -5.19 7.40 14.73
C GLU A 104 -5.74 6.08 14.17
N ALA A 105 -4.90 5.03 14.15
CA ALA A 105 -5.26 3.73 13.58
C ALA A 105 -6.47 3.11 14.29
N ARG A 106 -6.49 3.14 15.64
CA ARG A 106 -7.65 2.72 16.45
C ARG A 106 -8.96 3.43 16.09
N VAL A 107 -8.90 4.69 15.64
CA VAL A 107 -10.10 5.47 15.27
C VAL A 107 -10.60 5.06 13.90
N ALA A 108 -9.69 4.88 12.93
CA ALA A 108 -10.06 4.34 11.62
C ALA A 108 -10.67 2.94 11.76
N GLU A 109 -10.10 2.07 12.59
CA GLU A 109 -10.60 0.72 12.83
C GLU A 109 -12.02 0.73 13.43
N GLN A 110 -12.25 1.56 14.44
CA GLN A 110 -13.56 1.74 15.04
C GLN A 110 -14.59 2.19 14.00
N VAL A 111 -14.27 3.23 13.22
CA VAL A 111 -15.16 3.78 12.19
C VAL A 111 -15.47 2.74 11.12
N ILE A 112 -14.49 1.99 10.63
CA ILE A 112 -14.68 0.95 9.62
C ILE A 112 -15.55 -0.18 10.16
N ARG A 113 -15.30 -0.62 11.40
CA ARG A 113 -16.08 -1.67 12.04
C ARG A 113 -17.55 -1.27 12.18
N ASP A 114 -17.82 -0.06 12.68
CA ASP A 114 -19.19 0.44 12.81
C ASP A 114 -19.85 0.60 11.44
N TRP A 115 -19.10 1.08 10.45
CA TRP A 115 -19.62 1.26 9.10
C TRP A 115 -19.97 -0.07 8.43
N LEU A 116 -19.18 -1.13 8.61
CA LEU A 116 -19.54 -2.47 8.15
C LEU A 116 -20.78 -3.01 8.89
N ALA A 117 -20.90 -2.77 10.20
CA ALA A 117 -22.05 -3.20 11.00
C ALA A 117 -23.38 -2.51 10.58
N GLU A 118 -23.31 -1.29 10.04
CA GLU A 118 -24.46 -0.58 9.45
C GLU A 118 -24.99 -1.25 8.16
N ASN A 119 -24.24 -2.20 7.58
CA ASN A 119 -24.54 -2.83 6.29
C ASN A 119 -24.85 -4.34 6.47
N PRO A 120 -26.07 -4.69 6.90
CA PRO A 120 -26.39 -6.05 7.39
C PRO A 120 -26.39 -7.14 6.31
N SER A 121 -26.32 -6.80 5.03
CA SER A 121 -26.13 -7.80 3.97
C SER A 121 -24.67 -8.24 3.77
N VAL A 122 -23.74 -7.63 4.53
CA VAL A 122 -22.33 -8.04 4.59
C VAL A 122 -22.15 -9.13 5.66
N THR A 123 -21.82 -10.33 5.21
CA THR A 123 -21.35 -11.42 6.07
C THR A 123 -19.83 -11.41 6.12
N ILE A 124 -19.27 -11.09 7.29
CA ILE A 124 -17.81 -11.08 7.50
C ILE A 124 -17.34 -12.49 7.85
N ILE A 125 -16.34 -12.99 7.11
CA ILE A 125 -15.72 -14.29 7.33
C ILE A 125 -14.23 -14.09 7.54
N LYS A 126 -13.71 -14.52 8.69
CA LYS A 126 -12.29 -14.41 9.05
C LYS A 126 -11.57 -15.71 8.71
N SER A 127 -10.92 -15.74 7.55
CA SER A 127 -10.05 -16.85 7.15
C SER A 127 -9.29 -16.47 5.89
N ARG A 128 -8.11 -17.06 5.74
CA ARG A 128 -7.34 -17.04 4.49
C ARG A 128 -7.84 -18.15 3.56
N LEU A 129 -7.46 -18.05 2.28
CA LEU A 129 -7.63 -19.13 1.30
C LEU A 129 -6.83 -20.36 1.74
N VAL A 130 -7.22 -21.58 1.34
CA VAL A 130 -6.29 -22.72 1.44
C VAL A 130 -5.14 -22.53 0.45
N GLU A 131 -3.91 -22.89 0.83
CA GLU A 131 -2.74 -22.66 -0.04
C GLU A 131 -2.81 -23.39 -1.40
N LYS A 132 -3.54 -24.51 -1.45
CA LYS A 132 -3.64 -25.35 -2.64
C LYS A 132 -5.09 -25.54 -3.05
N ASN A 133 -5.37 -25.33 -4.34
CA ASN A 133 -6.70 -25.54 -4.93
C ASN A 133 -7.80 -24.73 -4.23
N ALA A 134 -7.50 -23.47 -3.89
CA ALA A 134 -8.44 -22.57 -3.22
C ALA A 134 -9.66 -22.25 -4.06
N VAL A 135 -9.52 -22.14 -5.38
CA VAL A 135 -10.58 -21.69 -6.28
C VAL A 135 -11.18 -22.88 -7.02
N VAL A 136 -12.51 -22.95 -6.99
CA VAL A 136 -13.30 -23.91 -7.79
C VAL A 136 -13.82 -23.19 -9.02
N LYS A 137 -13.42 -23.62 -10.22
CA LYS A 137 -13.87 -23.05 -11.51
C LYS A 137 -14.63 -24.06 -12.34
N ASP A 138 -15.55 -23.55 -13.15
CA ASP A 138 -16.20 -24.23 -14.26
C ASP A 138 -15.93 -23.41 -15.52
N GLY A 139 -15.04 -23.90 -16.38
CA GLY A 139 -14.42 -23.11 -17.44
C GLY A 139 -13.77 -21.84 -16.88
N THR A 140 -14.20 -20.68 -17.37
CA THR A 140 -13.74 -19.34 -16.92
C THR A 140 -14.54 -18.78 -15.75
N THR A 141 -15.57 -19.48 -15.28
CA THR A 141 -16.43 -18.99 -14.19
C THR A 141 -15.94 -19.53 -12.85
N ILE A 142 -15.59 -18.64 -11.92
CA ILE A 142 -15.33 -19.01 -10.53
C ILE A 142 -16.67 -19.33 -9.86
N LYS A 143 -16.75 -20.46 -9.16
CA LYS A 143 -17.96 -20.91 -8.45
C LYS A 143 -17.85 -20.75 -6.95
N ALA A 144 -16.65 -20.99 -6.40
CA ALA A 144 -16.41 -20.89 -4.96
C ALA A 144 -14.91 -20.70 -4.64
N ILE A 145 -14.65 -20.19 -3.44
CA ILE A 145 -13.33 -20.19 -2.79
C ILE A 145 -13.35 -21.06 -1.53
N ARG A 146 -12.24 -21.75 -1.26
CA ARG A 146 -12.03 -22.63 -0.11
C ARG A 146 -11.07 -21.98 0.87
N LEU A 147 -11.42 -22.08 2.15
CA LEU A 147 -10.76 -21.36 3.24
C LEU A 147 -10.07 -22.31 4.21
N GLU A 148 -9.02 -21.86 4.90
CA GLU A 148 -8.27 -22.67 5.89
C GLU A 148 -9.15 -23.18 7.03
N ASN A 149 -10.21 -22.44 7.38
CA ASN A 149 -11.19 -22.87 8.38
C ASN A 149 -12.15 -23.98 7.90
N GLY A 150 -11.96 -24.51 6.69
CA GLY A 150 -12.76 -25.59 6.09
C GLY A 150 -14.03 -25.12 5.38
N GLN A 151 -14.38 -23.84 5.42
CA GLN A 151 -15.53 -23.31 4.69
C GLN A 151 -15.26 -23.23 3.19
N SER A 152 -16.33 -23.38 2.40
CA SER A 152 -16.34 -23.12 0.96
C SER A 152 -17.40 -22.05 0.68
N ILE A 153 -16.97 -20.90 0.18
CA ILE A 153 -17.83 -19.74 -0.05
C ILE A 153 -18.17 -19.64 -1.52
N SER A 154 -19.45 -19.79 -1.85
CA SER A 154 -19.95 -19.73 -3.22
C SER A 154 -20.41 -18.32 -3.57
N GLY A 155 -20.16 -17.89 -4.80
CA GLY A 155 -20.45 -16.53 -5.25
C GLY A 155 -20.81 -16.45 -6.72
N LYS A 156 -21.54 -15.40 -7.11
CA LYS A 156 -21.77 -15.09 -8.54
C LYS A 156 -20.63 -14.28 -9.12
N ILE A 157 -20.11 -13.30 -8.38
CA ILE A 157 -18.94 -12.49 -8.75
C ILE A 157 -17.93 -12.48 -7.59
N PHE A 158 -16.65 -12.48 -7.92
CA PHE A 158 -15.54 -12.44 -6.98
C PHE A 158 -14.74 -11.16 -7.14
N VAL A 159 -14.27 -10.60 -6.02
CA VAL A 159 -13.49 -9.37 -5.99
C VAL A 159 -12.16 -9.63 -5.28
N GLU A 160 -11.05 -9.39 -5.97
CA GLU A 160 -9.72 -9.32 -5.35
C GLU A 160 -9.55 -7.93 -4.73
N ALA A 161 -9.36 -7.90 -3.41
CA ALA A 161 -9.14 -6.68 -2.65
C ALA A 161 -8.06 -6.88 -1.56
N SER A 162 -7.18 -7.88 -1.68
CA SER A 162 -5.96 -8.01 -0.87
C SER A 162 -4.80 -7.20 -1.48
N TYR A 163 -3.80 -6.83 -0.69
CA TYR A 163 -2.62 -6.16 -1.26
C TYR A 163 -1.77 -7.13 -2.10
N GLU A 164 -1.88 -8.44 -1.83
CA GLU A 164 -0.99 -9.48 -2.35
C GLU A 164 -1.44 -10.11 -3.67
N GLY A 165 -2.71 -9.95 -4.04
CA GLY A 165 -3.28 -10.59 -5.23
C GLY A 165 -3.43 -12.10 -5.09
N ASP A 166 -3.73 -12.61 -3.90
CA ASP A 166 -3.80 -14.05 -3.65
C ASP A 166 -4.97 -14.73 -4.34
N LEU A 167 -6.14 -14.09 -4.43
CA LEU A 167 -7.28 -14.59 -5.17
C LEU A 167 -7.02 -14.55 -6.68
N LEU A 168 -6.32 -13.53 -7.19
CA LEU A 168 -5.87 -13.49 -8.59
C LEU A 168 -5.00 -14.71 -8.92
N ALA A 169 -3.96 -14.94 -8.12
CA ALA A 169 -3.05 -16.06 -8.31
C ALA A 169 -3.77 -17.41 -8.19
N ALA A 170 -4.58 -17.59 -7.16
CA ALA A 170 -5.34 -18.81 -6.94
C ALA A 170 -6.37 -19.08 -8.06
N SER A 171 -6.88 -18.03 -8.70
CA SER A 171 -7.82 -18.11 -9.83
C SER A 171 -7.14 -18.36 -11.19
N ARG A 172 -5.80 -18.43 -11.20
CA ARG A 172 -4.96 -18.58 -12.39
C ARG A 172 -5.14 -17.44 -13.40
N ILE A 173 -5.33 -16.23 -12.90
CA ILE A 173 -5.26 -15.01 -13.71
C ILE A 173 -3.79 -14.75 -14.07
N THR A 174 -3.50 -14.20 -15.25
CA THR A 174 -2.13 -13.78 -15.56
C THR A 174 -1.75 -12.59 -14.68
N TRP A 175 -0.60 -12.71 -14.03
CA TRP A 175 -0.04 -11.67 -13.18
C TRP A 175 1.48 -11.59 -13.36
N THR A 176 2.05 -10.47 -12.94
CA THR A 176 3.49 -10.19 -12.92
C THR A 176 3.92 -9.76 -11.52
N LEU A 177 5.23 -9.77 -11.28
CA LEU A 177 5.91 -9.45 -10.04
C LEU A 177 7.25 -8.80 -10.34
N GLY A 178 7.74 -7.93 -9.45
CA GLY A 178 9.06 -7.32 -9.55
C GLY A 178 9.03 -6.08 -10.42
N ARG A 179 10.12 -5.78 -11.11
CA ARG A 179 10.24 -4.66 -12.04
C ARG A 179 10.30 -5.15 -13.47
N GLU A 180 9.41 -4.66 -14.31
CA GLU A 180 9.52 -4.87 -15.75
C GLU A 180 10.76 -4.16 -16.32
N SER A 181 11.27 -4.65 -17.45
CA SER A 181 12.33 -3.95 -18.18
C SER A 181 11.78 -2.68 -18.84
N SER A 182 12.64 -1.70 -19.09
CA SER A 182 12.27 -0.48 -19.84
C SER A 182 11.71 -0.80 -21.24
N ALA A 183 12.11 -1.91 -21.84
CA ALA A 183 11.61 -2.38 -23.12
C ALA A 183 10.21 -3.01 -23.07
N THR A 184 9.74 -3.46 -21.91
CA THR A 184 8.47 -4.21 -21.78
C THR A 184 7.28 -3.33 -22.15
N TYR A 185 7.26 -2.09 -21.65
CA TYR A 185 6.19 -1.11 -21.88
C TYR A 185 6.70 0.26 -22.34
N SER A 186 7.96 0.36 -22.77
CA SER A 186 8.62 1.60 -23.16
C SER A 186 8.64 2.65 -22.05
N GLU A 187 9.00 2.23 -20.84
CA GLU A 187 9.03 3.05 -19.63
C GLU A 187 10.47 3.44 -19.30
N SER A 188 10.74 4.75 -19.23
CA SER A 188 12.08 5.28 -18.98
C SER A 188 12.53 5.07 -17.53
N LEU A 189 11.57 4.93 -16.62
CA LEU A 189 11.79 4.73 -15.19
C LEU A 189 11.84 3.25 -14.79
N ALA A 190 11.47 2.33 -15.68
CA ALA A 190 11.37 0.91 -15.36
C ALA A 190 12.74 0.19 -15.30
N GLY A 191 12.74 -0.94 -14.60
CA GLY A 191 13.91 -1.78 -14.39
C GLY A 191 14.91 -1.22 -13.38
N VAL A 192 16.14 -1.74 -13.44
CA VAL A 192 17.28 -1.27 -12.66
C VAL A 192 17.52 0.21 -12.97
N ARG A 193 17.55 1.04 -11.93
CA ARG A 193 17.69 2.50 -12.07
C ARG A 193 19.14 2.88 -12.31
N ALA A 194 19.43 3.59 -13.40
CA ALA A 194 20.76 4.14 -13.65
C ALA A 194 21.20 5.10 -12.54
N GLU A 195 20.27 5.91 -12.04
CA GLU A 195 20.47 6.86 -10.96
C GLU A 195 19.30 6.77 -9.97
N THR A 196 19.64 6.78 -8.68
CA THR A 196 18.68 6.89 -7.58
C THR A 196 19.13 8.06 -6.72
N LEU A 197 18.36 9.15 -6.72
CA LEU A 197 18.75 10.42 -6.09
C LEU A 197 18.13 10.62 -4.70
N TYR A 198 17.04 9.92 -4.41
CA TYR A 198 16.29 10.10 -3.17
C TYR A 198 16.74 9.10 -2.10
N ARG A 199 16.96 9.60 -0.87
CA ARG A 199 17.36 8.82 0.31
C ARG A 199 18.61 7.95 0.09
N GLN A 200 19.64 8.54 -0.53
CA GLN A 200 20.95 7.89 -0.67
C GLN A 200 21.83 7.99 0.56
N ILE A 201 22.78 7.07 0.62
CA ILE A 201 23.90 7.12 1.56
C ILE A 201 24.98 8.01 0.94
N ASP A 202 24.97 9.27 1.33
CA ASP A 202 25.84 10.31 0.75
C ASP A 202 27.19 10.46 1.47
N VAL A 203 27.51 9.53 2.37
CA VAL A 203 28.78 9.48 3.11
C VAL A 203 29.54 8.20 2.77
N ASP A 204 30.87 8.25 2.85
CA ASP A 204 31.71 7.10 2.52
C ASP A 204 31.72 6.09 3.68
N ILE A 205 31.28 4.86 3.41
CA ILE A 205 31.18 3.79 4.40
C ILE A 205 31.82 2.53 3.85
N ASP A 206 32.73 1.96 4.63
CA ASP A 206 33.26 0.63 4.34
C ASP A 206 32.13 -0.42 4.49
N PRO A 207 31.85 -1.22 3.45
CA PRO A 207 30.72 -2.14 3.43
C PRO A 207 31.03 -3.53 3.98
N TYR A 208 32.28 -3.79 4.38
CA TYR A 208 32.77 -5.14 4.69
C TYR A 208 32.79 -5.40 6.20
N LEU A 209 32.67 -6.67 6.58
CA LEU A 209 32.71 -7.10 7.99
C LEU A 209 34.00 -6.64 8.67
N THR A 210 35.14 -6.84 8.01
CA THR A 210 36.44 -6.26 8.37
C THR A 210 36.75 -5.08 7.46
N PRO A 211 36.93 -3.85 7.99
CA PRO A 211 37.23 -2.68 7.16
C PRO A 211 38.41 -2.89 6.21
N GLY A 212 38.21 -2.60 4.93
CA GLY A 212 39.18 -2.72 3.84
C GLY A 212 39.38 -4.14 3.28
N ASP A 213 38.80 -5.17 3.91
CA ASP A 213 38.96 -6.56 3.49
C ASP A 213 37.72 -7.07 2.75
N THR A 214 37.81 -7.09 1.43
CA THR A 214 36.73 -7.55 0.54
C THR A 214 36.41 -9.04 0.70
N SER A 215 37.32 -9.84 1.27
CA SER A 215 37.10 -11.27 1.52
C SER A 215 36.32 -11.56 2.80
N SER A 216 36.16 -10.56 3.67
CA SER A 216 35.48 -10.72 4.96
C SER A 216 33.97 -10.88 4.85
N GLY A 217 33.38 -10.57 3.69
CA GLY A 217 31.93 -10.53 3.47
C GLY A 217 31.31 -9.15 3.73
N LEU A 218 30.05 -8.97 3.33
CA LEU A 218 29.35 -7.69 3.45
C LEU A 218 28.61 -7.55 4.78
N LEU A 219 28.43 -6.31 5.23
CA LEU A 219 27.59 -5.98 6.38
C LEU A 219 26.12 -6.34 6.12
N TYR A 220 25.39 -6.61 7.20
CA TYR A 220 23.97 -6.93 7.16
C TYR A 220 23.15 -5.89 6.38
N GLY A 221 22.23 -6.37 5.56
CA GLY A 221 21.37 -5.53 4.75
C GLY A 221 22.05 -4.92 3.53
N ILE A 222 23.25 -5.38 3.14
CA ILE A 222 23.85 -5.16 1.82
C ILE A 222 23.80 -6.49 1.04
N SER A 223 23.13 -6.47 -0.11
CA SER A 223 23.08 -7.60 -1.03
C SER A 223 24.40 -7.77 -1.78
N PRO A 224 24.90 -9.01 -1.95
CA PRO A 224 26.10 -9.29 -2.74
C PRO A 224 25.82 -9.30 -4.25
N GLU A 225 24.57 -9.09 -4.67
CA GLU A 225 24.23 -9.04 -6.08
C GLU A 225 24.95 -7.90 -6.81
N PRO A 226 25.34 -8.11 -8.07
CA PRO A 226 25.86 -7.02 -8.89
C PRO A 226 24.77 -5.99 -9.15
N PHE A 227 25.17 -4.74 -9.39
CA PHE A 227 24.26 -3.61 -9.67
C PHE A 227 23.27 -3.89 -10.81
N GLY A 228 23.67 -4.67 -11.81
CA GLY A 228 22.85 -5.00 -12.97
C GLY A 228 22.96 -3.96 -14.09
N GLN A 229 22.27 -4.22 -15.20
CA GLN A 229 22.24 -3.32 -16.35
C GLN A 229 21.06 -2.35 -16.20
N PRO A 230 21.27 -1.02 -16.26
CA PRO A 230 20.17 -0.07 -16.24
C PRO A 230 19.07 -0.38 -17.26
N GLY A 231 17.81 -0.30 -16.84
CA GLY A 231 16.64 -0.64 -17.64
C GLY A 231 16.32 -2.13 -17.75
N ALA A 232 17.18 -3.03 -17.26
CA ALA A 232 16.86 -4.46 -17.18
C ALA A 232 15.79 -4.71 -16.11
N GLY A 233 14.87 -5.63 -16.36
CA GLY A 233 13.87 -6.06 -15.37
C GLY A 233 14.45 -7.07 -14.36
N ASP A 234 13.82 -7.19 -13.21
CA ASP A 234 14.17 -8.13 -12.15
C ASP A 234 12.99 -8.47 -11.23
N ALA A 235 13.23 -9.30 -10.22
CA ALA A 235 12.21 -9.77 -9.29
C ALA A 235 12.11 -8.94 -8.00
N HIS A 236 12.85 -7.83 -7.88
CA HIS A 236 12.87 -7.06 -6.64
C HIS A 236 11.62 -6.22 -6.48
N LEU A 237 11.19 -6.05 -5.23
CA LEU A 237 10.04 -5.26 -4.87
C LEU A 237 10.43 -4.03 -4.10
N GLN A 238 9.55 -3.03 -4.12
CA GLN A 238 9.65 -1.91 -3.20
C GLN A 238 9.72 -2.45 -1.78
N SER A 239 10.60 -1.86 -0.97
CA SER A 239 10.74 -2.25 0.42
C SER A 239 9.44 -2.11 1.20
N TYR A 240 9.19 -3.07 2.08
CA TYR A 240 8.09 -3.01 3.04
C TYR A 240 8.58 -2.46 4.37
N SER A 241 7.66 -1.88 5.13
CA SER A 241 7.93 -1.38 6.49
C SER A 241 6.67 -1.40 7.33
N TYR A 242 6.84 -1.33 8.65
CA TYR A 242 5.74 -0.99 9.55
C TYR A 242 5.53 0.52 9.59
N ARG A 243 4.27 0.95 9.71
CA ARG A 243 3.91 2.34 10.00
C ARG A 243 3.71 2.50 11.49
N LEU A 244 4.50 3.35 12.15
CA LEU A 244 4.58 3.34 13.61
C LEU A 244 4.06 4.64 14.25
N PRO A 245 2.94 4.55 14.98
CA PRO A 245 2.58 5.55 15.96
C PRO A 245 3.40 5.36 17.24
N LEU A 246 4.28 6.31 17.51
CA LEU A 246 5.02 6.46 18.75
C LEU A 246 4.59 7.75 19.45
N THR A 247 4.78 7.83 20.77
CA THR A 247 4.44 9.01 21.56
C THR A 247 5.48 9.31 22.63
N ASP A 248 5.64 10.59 22.95
CA ASP A 248 6.42 11.08 24.09
C ASP A 248 5.54 11.49 25.29
N ASP A 249 4.21 11.30 25.20
CA ASP A 249 3.28 11.53 26.32
C ASP A 249 3.46 10.44 27.40
N PRO A 250 3.91 10.78 28.62
CA PRO A 250 4.13 9.79 29.68
C PRO A 250 2.90 8.94 30.04
N ALA A 251 1.68 9.46 29.87
CA ALA A 251 0.46 8.70 30.17
C ALA A 251 0.19 7.60 29.13
N ASN A 252 0.51 7.87 27.87
CA ASN A 252 0.30 6.96 26.75
C ASN A 252 1.56 6.19 26.34
N ARG A 253 2.74 6.55 26.84
CA ARG A 253 4.01 5.95 26.42
C ARG A 253 4.28 4.62 27.11
N ILE A 254 4.62 3.63 26.30
CA ILE A 254 5.28 2.39 26.72
C ILE A 254 6.75 2.48 26.24
N PRO A 255 7.74 2.46 27.14
CA PRO A 255 9.14 2.62 26.77
C PRO A 255 9.59 1.61 25.73
N LEU A 256 10.47 2.04 24.82
CA LEU A 256 11.23 1.12 23.97
C LEU A 256 12.18 0.33 24.86
N THR A 257 12.16 -0.99 24.75
CA THR A 257 13.10 -1.89 25.43
C THR A 257 13.90 -2.67 24.40
N GLU A 258 15.04 -3.22 24.80
CA GLU A 258 15.78 -4.17 23.97
C GLU A 258 14.83 -5.32 23.55
N PRO A 259 14.57 -5.50 22.24
CA PRO A 259 13.63 -6.50 21.80
C PRO A 259 14.24 -7.91 21.84
N GLU A 260 13.41 -8.92 22.00
CA GLU A 260 13.83 -10.31 21.90
C GLU A 260 14.51 -10.58 20.55
N GLY A 261 15.68 -11.22 20.59
CA GLY A 261 16.46 -11.53 19.39
C GLY A 261 17.16 -10.32 18.77
N TYR A 262 17.30 -9.21 19.48
CA TYR A 262 18.14 -8.09 19.06
C TYR A 262 19.57 -8.55 18.75
N ASP A 263 20.04 -8.26 17.53
CA ASP A 263 21.43 -8.49 17.14
C ASP A 263 22.12 -7.14 16.87
N PRO A 264 23.04 -6.69 17.74
CA PRO A 264 23.76 -5.45 17.53
C PRO A 264 24.65 -5.46 16.27
N ALA A 265 25.01 -6.62 15.73
CA ALA A 265 25.80 -6.74 14.50
C ALA A 265 25.01 -6.27 13.26
N HIS A 266 23.67 -6.39 13.28
CA HIS A 266 22.81 -5.89 12.20
C HIS A 266 22.90 -4.36 12.02
N PHE A 267 23.39 -3.64 13.03
CA PHE A 267 23.47 -2.18 13.04
C PHE A 267 24.88 -1.64 12.79
N GLU A 268 25.86 -2.47 12.44
CA GLU A 268 27.22 -1.98 12.18
C GLU A 268 27.29 -0.99 11.00
N LEU A 269 26.50 -1.21 9.93
CA LEU A 269 26.37 -0.25 8.84
C LEU A 269 25.89 1.13 9.34
N HIS A 270 24.93 1.14 10.28
CA HIS A 270 24.41 2.36 10.88
C HIS A 270 25.45 3.05 11.76
N ARG A 271 26.26 2.29 12.52
CA ARG A 271 27.37 2.87 13.29
C ARG A 271 28.40 3.52 12.40
N ARG A 272 28.76 2.89 11.28
CA ARG A 272 29.71 3.47 10.31
C ARG A 272 29.13 4.69 9.61
N PHE A 273 27.85 4.67 9.24
CA PHE A 273 27.13 5.85 8.74
C PHE A 273 27.24 7.02 9.71
N ALA A 274 26.97 6.78 11.00
CA ALA A 274 27.07 7.81 12.04
C ALA A 274 28.49 8.40 12.15
N ARG A 275 29.51 7.54 12.20
CA ARG A 275 30.93 7.95 12.30
C ARG A 275 31.40 8.75 11.09
N ALA A 276 30.85 8.45 9.91
CA ALA A 276 31.12 9.17 8.67
C ALA A 276 30.35 10.50 8.55
N GLY A 277 29.56 10.87 9.55
CA GLY A 277 28.77 12.11 9.55
C GLY A 277 27.39 11.99 8.91
N GLY A 278 26.90 10.77 8.70
CA GLY A 278 25.56 10.51 8.17
C GLY A 278 24.45 11.00 9.11
N GLU A 279 23.38 11.53 8.52
CA GLU A 279 22.26 12.10 9.27
C GLU A 279 21.14 11.09 9.52
N PHE A 280 20.78 10.90 10.78
CA PHE A 280 19.59 10.14 11.18
C PHE A 280 18.36 11.05 11.28
N TYR A 281 17.20 10.49 10.96
CA TYR A 281 15.93 11.16 11.17
C TYR A 281 15.55 11.15 12.66
N ALA A 282 14.70 12.11 13.04
CA ALA A 282 14.12 12.21 14.38
C ALA A 282 12.59 11.98 14.31
N PRO A 283 11.96 11.49 15.38
CA PRO A 283 10.52 11.29 15.42
C PRO A 283 9.77 12.61 15.23
N LYS A 284 8.74 12.62 14.38
CA LYS A 284 7.88 13.78 14.14
C LYS A 284 6.43 13.43 14.46
N LYS A 285 5.83 14.16 15.40
CA LYS A 285 4.41 14.02 15.72
C LYS A 285 3.59 14.60 14.57
N ARG A 286 2.79 13.76 13.92
CA ARG A 286 1.96 14.10 12.76
C ARG A 286 0.50 13.77 12.98
N LEU A 287 0.18 12.93 13.96
CA LEU A 287 -1.18 12.44 14.20
C LEU A 287 -1.87 13.18 15.36
N PRO A 288 -3.22 13.14 15.41
CA PRO A 288 -3.96 13.42 16.63
C PRO A 288 -3.41 12.64 17.84
N GLY A 289 -3.63 13.17 19.04
CA GLY A 289 -3.11 12.58 20.28
C GLY A 289 -1.58 12.71 20.44
N GLY A 290 -0.92 13.53 19.62
CA GLY A 290 0.51 13.76 19.72
C GLY A 290 1.34 12.52 19.38
N LYS A 291 0.93 11.76 18.36
CA LYS A 291 1.62 10.55 17.92
C LYS A 291 2.38 10.79 16.62
N THR A 292 3.41 9.99 16.39
CA THR A 292 4.12 9.94 15.11
C THR A 292 3.33 9.13 14.09
N ASP A 293 3.79 9.19 12.84
CA ASP A 293 3.51 8.18 11.82
C ASP A 293 4.84 7.95 11.09
N LEU A 294 5.66 7.05 11.64
CA LEU A 294 6.97 6.76 11.07
C LEU A 294 6.83 5.82 9.87
N ILE A 295 7.51 6.17 8.78
CA ILE A 295 7.60 5.38 7.55
C ILE A 295 9.05 4.93 7.32
N GLY A 296 9.23 3.79 6.66
CA GLY A 296 10.56 3.26 6.37
C GLY A 296 11.46 4.11 5.47
N SER A 297 10.96 5.15 4.79
CA SER A 297 11.74 6.06 3.94
C SER A 297 12.05 7.43 4.58
N GLU A 298 12.02 7.56 5.91
CA GLU A 298 12.37 8.80 6.62
C GLU A 298 13.85 9.21 6.47
N GLY A 299 14.73 8.30 6.06
CA GLY A 299 16.16 8.52 5.85
C GLY A 299 16.81 7.43 4.97
N ALA A 300 18.10 7.55 4.71
CA ALA A 300 18.86 6.61 3.87
C ALA A 300 19.04 5.22 4.50
N LEU A 301 19.23 5.20 5.82
CA LEU A 301 19.25 3.99 6.65
C LEU A 301 18.10 4.10 7.65
N SER A 302 16.94 3.59 7.26
CA SER A 302 15.69 3.67 8.01
C SER A 302 15.03 2.29 8.12
N THR A 303 13.77 2.19 8.55
CA THR A 303 13.09 0.90 8.80
C THR A 303 12.68 0.13 7.55
N ASP A 304 12.86 0.68 6.34
CA ASP A 304 12.74 -0.09 5.10
C ASP A 304 13.88 -1.11 5.01
N LEU A 305 13.52 -2.40 5.11
CA LEU A 305 14.47 -3.51 5.09
C LEU A 305 14.65 -4.03 3.65
N LEU A 306 15.49 -3.33 2.89
CA LEU A 306 15.65 -3.49 1.44
C LEU A 306 15.99 -4.93 1.03
N GLY A 307 15.25 -5.49 0.06
CA GLY A 307 15.43 -6.82 -0.52
C GLY A 307 14.91 -7.99 0.33
N MET A 308 14.53 -7.76 1.59
CA MET A 308 14.12 -8.85 2.49
C MET A 308 12.65 -9.26 2.33
N ASN A 309 11.89 -8.54 1.50
CA ASN A 309 10.47 -8.81 1.24
C ASN A 309 10.18 -9.37 -0.17
N ASP A 310 11.19 -9.64 -0.99
CA ASP A 310 11.00 -10.06 -2.39
C ASP A 310 10.18 -11.36 -2.53
N GLU A 311 10.37 -12.29 -1.59
CA GLU A 311 9.63 -13.56 -1.61
C GLU A 311 8.19 -13.44 -1.09
N TRP A 312 7.80 -12.32 -0.45
CA TRP A 312 6.51 -12.17 0.24
C TRP A 312 5.30 -12.56 -0.62
N PRO A 313 5.16 -12.10 -1.88
CA PRO A 313 3.96 -12.37 -2.66
C PRO A 313 3.80 -13.87 -2.91
N VAL A 314 4.89 -14.60 -3.16
CA VAL A 314 4.88 -16.03 -3.53
C VAL A 314 5.14 -16.99 -2.37
N ALA A 315 5.47 -16.47 -1.19
CA ALA A 315 5.70 -17.27 0.01
C ALA A 315 4.43 -18.01 0.47
N SER A 316 4.64 -19.15 1.15
CA SER A 316 3.60 -19.79 1.95
C SER A 316 3.16 -18.89 3.10
N TYR A 317 2.06 -19.23 3.76
CA TYR A 317 1.62 -18.51 4.96
C TYR A 317 2.66 -18.56 6.09
N GLU A 318 3.39 -19.67 6.22
CA GLU A 318 4.52 -19.78 7.14
C GLU A 318 5.69 -18.87 6.72
N GLY A 319 6.00 -18.79 5.42
CA GLY A 319 7.02 -17.88 4.89
C GLY A 319 6.68 -16.41 5.12
N ARG A 320 5.44 -15.99 4.86
CA ARG A 320 4.99 -14.61 5.16
C ARG A 320 5.06 -14.30 6.65
N LYS A 321 4.70 -15.26 7.51
CA LYS A 321 4.84 -15.10 8.96
C LYS A 321 6.31 -14.88 9.37
N ARG A 322 7.24 -15.64 8.82
CA ARG A 322 8.68 -15.45 9.05
C ARG A 322 9.15 -14.05 8.63
N ILE A 323 8.80 -13.60 7.43
CA ILE A 323 9.18 -12.25 6.94
C ILE A 323 8.60 -11.16 7.85
N LEU A 324 7.35 -11.31 8.29
CA LEU A 324 6.67 -10.39 9.19
C LEU A 324 7.40 -10.28 10.54
N GLU A 325 7.79 -11.43 11.12
CA GLU A 325 8.53 -11.51 12.38
C GLU A 325 9.96 -10.97 12.27
N GLU A 326 10.68 -11.29 11.19
CA GLU A 326 12.03 -10.78 10.91
C GLU A 326 12.02 -9.26 10.73
N THR A 327 11.08 -8.74 9.95
CA THR A 327 10.92 -7.29 9.73
C THR A 327 10.53 -6.58 11.03
N ALA A 328 9.67 -7.19 11.86
CA ALA A 328 9.29 -6.63 13.15
C ALA A 328 10.50 -6.57 14.08
N ARG A 329 11.31 -7.63 14.14
CA ARG A 329 12.53 -7.70 14.95
C ARG A 329 13.54 -6.64 14.53
N PHE A 330 13.80 -6.51 13.23
CA PHE A 330 14.67 -5.46 12.71
C PHE A 330 14.14 -4.07 13.07
N THR A 331 12.85 -3.82 12.83
CA THR A 331 12.21 -2.53 13.11
C THR A 331 12.34 -2.16 14.60
N LYS A 332 11.94 -3.06 15.50
CA LYS A 332 12.05 -2.84 16.96
C LYS A 332 13.51 -2.65 17.38
N GLY A 333 14.41 -3.46 16.82
CA GLY A 333 15.85 -3.36 17.08
C GLY A 333 16.43 -2.03 16.63
N PHE A 334 15.97 -1.49 15.51
CA PHE A 334 16.44 -0.20 15.00
C PHE A 334 15.96 0.97 15.88
N LEU A 335 14.70 0.94 16.35
CA LEU A 335 14.22 1.94 17.31
C LEU A 335 15.03 1.91 18.62
N TRP A 336 15.34 0.70 19.12
CA TRP A 336 16.20 0.53 20.29
C TRP A 336 17.62 1.05 20.05
N PHE A 337 18.22 0.74 18.90
CA PHE A 337 19.53 1.25 18.48
C PHE A 337 19.54 2.79 18.47
N LEU A 338 18.56 3.42 17.84
CA LEU A 338 18.45 4.89 17.78
C LEU A 338 18.33 5.53 19.17
N ALA A 339 17.67 4.85 20.11
CA ALA A 339 17.47 5.36 21.47
C ALA A 339 18.67 5.11 22.42
N THR A 340 19.57 4.17 22.10
CA THR A 340 20.56 3.68 23.10
C THR A 340 22.00 3.63 22.62
N ASP A 341 22.29 3.33 21.35
CA ASP A 341 23.65 3.06 20.88
C ASP A 341 24.52 4.34 20.87
N GLU A 342 25.73 4.27 21.43
CA GLU A 342 26.66 5.41 21.55
C GLU A 342 27.18 5.94 20.22
N ALA A 343 27.10 5.16 19.14
CA ALA A 343 27.43 5.66 17.81
C ALA A 343 26.41 6.68 17.31
N VAL A 344 25.17 6.66 17.79
CA VAL A 344 24.13 7.63 17.41
C VAL A 344 24.42 8.98 18.08
N PRO A 345 24.47 10.11 17.33
CA PRO A 345 24.74 11.41 17.91
C PRO A 345 23.83 11.74 19.10
N GLU A 346 24.41 12.27 20.17
CA GLU A 346 23.71 12.50 21.45
C GLU A 346 22.38 13.25 21.31
N PRO A 347 22.24 14.32 20.50
CA PRO A 347 20.98 15.02 20.37
C PRO A 347 19.87 14.16 19.75
N ILE A 348 20.23 13.33 18.76
CA ILE A 348 19.29 12.41 18.10
C ILE A 348 18.90 11.29 19.06
N ARG A 349 19.88 10.67 19.72
CA ARG A 349 19.66 9.59 20.68
C ARG A 349 18.78 10.05 21.84
N ARG A 350 19.04 11.24 22.37
CA ARG A 350 18.22 11.86 23.42
C ARG A 350 16.78 12.07 22.94
N GLU A 351 16.58 12.52 21.71
CA GLU A 351 15.22 12.69 21.17
C GLU A 351 14.50 11.35 21.04
N TRP A 352 15.14 10.32 20.45
CA TRP A 352 14.55 8.98 20.34
C TRP A 352 14.22 8.35 21.69
N SER A 353 15.06 8.55 22.72
CA SER A 353 14.82 8.01 24.07
C SER A 353 13.55 8.55 24.74
N ARG A 354 13.00 9.66 24.25
CA ARG A 354 11.73 10.24 24.77
C ARG A 354 10.51 9.50 24.27
N PHE A 355 10.60 8.85 23.10
CA PHE A 355 9.48 8.20 22.44
C PHE A 355 9.35 6.74 22.86
N GLY A 356 8.14 6.22 22.78
CA GLY A 356 7.82 4.81 22.98
C GLY A 356 6.53 4.42 22.27
N TYR A 357 6.16 3.15 22.37
CA TYR A 357 4.89 2.66 21.80
C TYR A 357 3.69 3.33 22.46
N CYS A 358 2.59 3.46 21.72
CA CYS A 358 1.36 4.05 22.22
C CYS A 358 0.53 2.97 22.93
N ARG A 359 0.19 3.18 24.21
CA ARG A 359 -0.61 2.28 25.04
C ARG A 359 -2.01 2.05 24.48
N ASP A 360 -2.55 3.06 23.81
CA ASP A 360 -3.89 3.03 23.23
C ASP A 360 -3.94 2.48 21.79
N GLU A 361 -2.80 2.19 21.17
CA GLU A 361 -2.72 1.55 19.85
C GLU A 361 -2.34 0.08 19.99
N PHE A 362 -2.96 -0.79 19.19
CA PHE A 362 -2.65 -2.22 19.09
C PHE A 362 -2.53 -2.98 20.44
N PRO A 363 -3.46 -2.77 21.40
CA PRO A 363 -3.30 -3.30 22.76
C PRO A 363 -3.27 -4.84 22.84
N ASP A 364 -3.82 -5.52 21.84
CA ASP A 364 -3.85 -6.98 21.68
C ASP A 364 -2.66 -7.55 20.91
N ASN A 365 -1.75 -6.70 20.40
CA ASN A 365 -0.53 -7.12 19.69
C ASN A 365 0.74 -6.46 20.26
N GLY A 366 0.77 -6.27 21.58
CA GLY A 366 1.94 -5.72 22.27
C GLY A 366 2.26 -4.28 21.85
N HIS A 367 1.24 -3.51 21.48
CA HIS A 367 1.33 -2.10 21.07
C HIS A 367 2.14 -1.86 19.80
N PHE A 368 2.12 -2.85 18.89
CA PHE A 368 2.80 -2.83 17.60
C PHE A 368 1.82 -3.18 16.48
N PRO A 369 1.91 -2.56 15.29
CA PRO A 369 0.97 -2.84 14.19
C PRO A 369 0.97 -4.32 13.77
N TYR A 370 -0.16 -4.79 13.24
CA TYR A 370 -0.36 -6.20 12.89
C TYR A 370 0.28 -6.58 11.54
N GLU A 371 0.28 -5.65 10.58
CA GLU A 371 0.62 -5.91 9.18
C GLU A 371 1.74 -5.01 8.65
N LEU A 372 2.43 -5.50 7.62
CA LEU A 372 3.39 -4.73 6.84
C LEU A 372 2.68 -3.77 5.88
N TYR A 373 3.29 -2.63 5.61
CA TYR A 373 2.90 -1.78 4.49
C TYR A 373 3.40 -2.41 3.17
N VAL A 374 2.59 -3.29 2.61
CA VAL A 374 2.81 -3.93 1.30
C VAL A 374 2.54 -2.88 0.21
N ARG A 375 3.61 -2.36 -0.39
CA ARG A 375 3.55 -1.29 -1.41
C ARG A 375 3.43 -1.80 -2.84
N ASP A 376 3.79 -3.05 -3.07
CA ASP A 376 3.76 -3.71 -4.37
C ASP A 376 3.74 -5.23 -4.13
N ALA A 377 3.11 -6.00 -4.99
CA ALA A 377 3.07 -7.45 -4.89
C ALA A 377 2.74 -8.02 -6.29
N ARG A 378 1.75 -8.90 -6.40
CA ARG A 378 1.26 -9.33 -7.70
C ARG A 378 0.44 -8.23 -8.33
N ARG A 379 0.76 -7.89 -9.57
CA ARG A 379 -0.04 -7.00 -10.41
C ARG A 379 -0.67 -7.83 -11.51
N MET A 380 -1.94 -7.59 -11.80
CA MET A 380 -2.63 -8.28 -12.89
C MET A 380 -1.97 -7.91 -14.24
N VAL A 381 -2.08 -8.79 -15.24
CA VAL A 381 -1.70 -8.45 -16.62
C VAL A 381 -2.91 -8.72 -17.51
N SER A 382 -3.57 -7.64 -17.93
CA SER A 382 -4.78 -7.67 -18.76
C SER A 382 -4.55 -6.92 -20.08
N ASP A 383 -5.63 -6.63 -20.80
CA ASP A 383 -5.61 -5.94 -22.10
C ASP A 383 -5.24 -4.45 -21.99
N TYR A 384 -5.43 -3.86 -20.81
CA TYR A 384 -5.01 -2.50 -20.51
C TYR A 384 -4.01 -2.53 -19.36
N ILE A 385 -2.87 -1.86 -19.52
CA ILE A 385 -1.82 -1.73 -18.51
C ILE A 385 -1.71 -0.26 -18.12
N VAL A 386 -1.83 0.06 -16.83
CA VAL A 386 -1.41 1.38 -16.31
C VAL A 386 0.11 1.42 -16.29
N THR A 387 0.70 2.42 -16.95
CA THR A 387 2.16 2.56 -17.11
C THR A 387 2.62 3.97 -16.70
N GLU A 388 3.93 4.19 -16.66
CA GLU A 388 4.58 5.50 -16.57
C GLU A 388 3.93 6.51 -17.51
N ALA A 389 3.73 6.14 -18.78
CA ALA A 389 3.12 7.01 -19.76
C ALA A 389 1.71 7.46 -19.36
N THR A 390 0.97 6.66 -18.58
CA THR A 390 -0.36 7.08 -18.08
C THR A 390 -0.25 8.24 -17.09
N ALA A 391 0.79 8.22 -16.26
CA ALA A 391 1.05 9.23 -15.23
C ALA A 391 1.90 10.42 -15.71
N SER A 392 2.64 10.29 -16.82
CA SER A 392 3.51 11.33 -17.36
C SER A 392 2.73 12.53 -17.94
N GLN A 393 3.26 13.74 -17.75
CA GLN A 393 2.66 14.97 -18.27
C GLN A 393 2.49 14.94 -19.79
N ASP A 394 3.54 14.53 -20.51
CA ASP A 394 3.56 14.40 -21.98
C ASP A 394 3.30 12.95 -22.45
N GLY A 395 2.63 12.16 -21.62
CA GLY A 395 2.45 10.73 -21.80
C GLY A 395 1.25 10.34 -22.68
N ALA A 396 0.60 9.24 -22.30
CA ALA A 396 -0.54 8.67 -23.00
C ALA A 396 -1.74 9.65 -23.05
N PRO A 397 -2.66 9.50 -24.03
CA PRO A 397 -3.92 10.24 -24.06
C PRO A 397 -4.78 10.02 -22.80
N GLU A 398 -5.81 10.84 -22.64
CA GLU A 398 -6.80 10.65 -21.58
C GLU A 398 -7.45 9.27 -21.65
N VAL A 399 -7.69 8.70 -20.47
CA VAL A 399 -8.37 7.42 -20.34
C VAL A 399 -9.84 7.60 -20.70
N PRO A 400 -10.40 6.80 -21.63
CA PRO A 400 -11.78 6.97 -22.09
C PRO A 400 -12.82 6.42 -21.09
N ASP A 401 -12.40 5.49 -20.23
CA ASP A 401 -13.25 4.75 -19.30
C ASP A 401 -12.80 4.88 -17.82
N PRO A 402 -12.58 6.10 -17.28
CA PRO A 402 -12.11 6.29 -15.92
C PRO A 402 -13.17 5.91 -14.88
N VAL A 403 -12.73 5.23 -13.83
CA VAL A 403 -13.57 4.89 -12.66
C VAL A 403 -13.09 5.50 -11.35
N ALA A 404 -11.92 6.12 -11.37
CA ALA A 404 -11.33 6.93 -10.31
C ALA A 404 -10.23 7.83 -10.92
N VAL A 405 -9.71 8.77 -10.14
CA VAL A 405 -8.54 9.59 -10.52
C VAL A 405 -7.37 9.28 -9.60
N ALA A 406 -6.23 8.92 -10.18
CA ALA A 406 -4.95 8.90 -9.50
C ALA A 406 -4.35 10.31 -9.50
N TYR A 407 -4.04 10.82 -8.32
CA TYR A 407 -3.35 12.11 -8.14
C TYR A 407 -2.19 11.92 -7.14
N TRP A 408 -1.16 11.26 -7.62
CA TRP A 408 0.12 11.03 -6.95
C TRP A 408 1.22 10.86 -8.01
N PRO A 409 2.46 11.28 -7.76
CA PRO A 409 3.57 10.90 -8.62
C PRO A 409 3.71 9.38 -8.70
N THR A 410 4.42 8.90 -9.70
CA THR A 410 5.06 7.60 -9.58
C THR A 410 6.01 7.63 -8.37
N ASP A 411 5.65 6.91 -7.32
CA ASP A 411 6.41 6.80 -6.08
C ASP A 411 6.75 5.33 -5.82
N THR A 412 8.03 4.99 -6.00
CA THR A 412 8.57 3.67 -5.65
C THR A 412 9.70 3.78 -4.65
N HIS A 413 9.70 2.92 -3.63
CA HIS A 413 10.82 2.86 -2.67
C HIS A 413 12.00 2.05 -3.23
N SER A 414 13.20 2.28 -2.69
CA SER A 414 14.35 1.42 -2.97
C SER A 414 14.02 -0.05 -2.74
N VAL A 415 14.55 -0.89 -3.62
CA VAL A 415 14.25 -2.32 -3.68
C VAL A 415 15.37 -3.16 -3.06
N ARG A 416 16.60 -2.67 -3.10
CA ARG A 416 17.78 -3.33 -2.51
C ARG A 416 18.88 -2.33 -2.15
N ARG A 417 19.80 -2.78 -1.30
CA ARG A 417 21.06 -2.10 -1.02
C ARG A 417 22.20 -2.95 -1.53
N ILE A 418 23.12 -2.38 -2.30
CA ILE A 418 24.15 -3.12 -3.04
C ILE A 418 25.46 -2.33 -3.07
N LEU A 419 26.50 -2.92 -3.64
CA LEU A 419 27.72 -2.20 -3.99
C LEU A 419 27.66 -1.65 -5.42
N ARG A 420 27.99 -0.37 -5.56
CA ARG A 420 28.24 0.29 -6.84
C ARG A 420 29.57 1.02 -6.76
N ASP A 421 30.51 0.64 -7.63
CA ASP A 421 31.87 1.20 -7.65
C ASP A 421 32.57 1.15 -6.27
N GLY A 422 32.36 0.05 -5.54
CA GLY A 422 32.91 -0.17 -4.20
C GLY A 422 32.21 0.57 -3.05
N ARG A 423 31.15 1.35 -3.34
CA ARG A 423 30.38 2.13 -2.36
C ARG A 423 29.00 1.52 -2.13
N VAL A 424 28.48 1.70 -0.91
CA VAL A 424 27.11 1.29 -0.57
C VAL A 424 26.12 2.18 -1.32
N HIS A 425 25.12 1.57 -1.96
CA HIS A 425 24.13 2.26 -2.77
C HIS A 425 22.73 1.67 -2.51
N ASN A 426 21.75 2.52 -2.21
CA ASN A 426 20.34 2.11 -2.19
C ASN A 426 19.79 2.23 -3.62
N GLU A 427 19.26 1.17 -4.21
CA GLU A 427 18.87 1.14 -5.62
C GLU A 427 17.34 1.08 -5.78
N GLY A 428 16.80 1.81 -6.76
CA GLY A 428 15.43 1.62 -7.25
C GLY A 428 14.38 2.65 -6.83
N PHE A 429 14.74 3.68 -6.05
CA PHE A 429 13.77 4.70 -5.62
C PHE A 429 13.36 5.60 -6.81
N ILE A 430 12.06 5.79 -7.01
CA ILE A 430 11.50 6.77 -7.95
C ILE A 430 10.67 7.74 -7.13
N PHE A 431 11.23 8.92 -6.80
CA PHE A 431 10.52 10.03 -6.19
C PHE A 431 11.40 11.28 -6.24
N LYS A 432 10.84 12.44 -6.60
CA LYS A 432 11.59 13.71 -6.75
C LYS A 432 12.84 13.57 -7.62
N ASP A 433 12.73 12.82 -8.72
CA ASP A 433 13.81 12.53 -9.66
C ASP A 433 13.79 13.43 -10.91
N GLY A 434 12.96 14.48 -10.90
CA GLY A 434 12.78 15.41 -12.02
C GLY A 434 11.72 14.98 -13.04
N HIS A 435 11.17 13.77 -12.93
CA HIS A 435 10.11 13.32 -13.84
C HIS A 435 8.83 14.15 -13.67
N ARG A 436 8.32 14.71 -14.77
CA ARG A 436 7.09 15.51 -14.78
C ARG A 436 5.87 14.61 -15.00
N TRP A 437 4.94 14.68 -14.07
CA TRP A 437 3.75 13.83 -14.02
C TRP A 437 2.47 14.66 -13.90
N ARG A 438 1.32 14.03 -14.09
CA ARG A 438 -0.02 14.63 -14.01
C ARG A 438 -1.02 13.68 -13.36
N PRO A 439 -2.14 14.17 -12.83
CA PRO A 439 -3.27 13.31 -12.48
C PRO A 439 -3.83 12.63 -13.73
N PHE A 440 -4.36 11.42 -13.55
CA PHE A 440 -4.93 10.64 -14.64
C PHE A 440 -6.10 9.79 -14.16
N GLY A 441 -7.02 9.48 -15.08
CA GLY A 441 -8.11 8.56 -14.81
C GLY A 441 -7.62 7.11 -14.78
N ILE A 442 -8.07 6.32 -13.81
CA ILE A 442 -7.79 4.88 -13.75
C ILE A 442 -8.86 4.15 -14.57
N ALA A 443 -8.45 3.46 -15.63
CA ALA A 443 -9.35 2.78 -16.55
C ALA A 443 -10.08 1.60 -15.88
N TYR A 444 -11.38 1.44 -16.13
CA TYR A 444 -12.11 0.24 -15.73
C TYR A 444 -11.47 -1.04 -16.28
N ARG A 445 -10.94 -0.99 -17.51
CA ARG A 445 -10.22 -2.12 -18.13
C ARG A 445 -8.97 -2.56 -17.36
N ALA A 446 -8.39 -1.71 -16.52
CA ALA A 446 -7.28 -2.11 -15.66
C ALA A 446 -7.74 -3.01 -14.50
N LEU A 447 -9.03 -3.01 -14.15
CA LEU A 447 -9.57 -3.74 -13.00
C LEU A 447 -10.11 -5.12 -13.36
N VAL A 448 -10.28 -5.43 -14.65
CA VAL A 448 -10.81 -6.72 -15.09
C VAL A 448 -9.73 -7.59 -15.74
N PRO A 449 -9.70 -8.90 -15.47
CA PRO A 449 -8.77 -9.81 -16.14
C PRO A 449 -9.17 -10.02 -17.60
N ARG A 450 -8.33 -10.71 -18.36
CA ARG A 450 -8.73 -11.16 -19.71
C ARG A 450 -9.94 -12.09 -19.63
N ARG A 451 -10.83 -12.00 -20.61
CA ARG A 451 -12.12 -12.71 -20.61
C ARG A 451 -11.94 -14.23 -20.54
N GLU A 452 -10.92 -14.75 -21.20
CA GLU A 452 -10.55 -16.16 -21.25
C GLU A 452 -10.00 -16.70 -19.93
N GLU A 453 -9.62 -15.82 -18.99
CA GLU A 453 -9.10 -16.22 -17.69
C GLU A 453 -10.20 -16.24 -16.63
N ALA A 454 -11.01 -15.19 -16.53
CA ALA A 454 -12.19 -15.20 -15.68
C ALA A 454 -13.26 -14.20 -16.12
N GLY A 455 -14.51 -14.66 -16.27
CA GLY A 455 -15.64 -13.80 -16.64
C GLY A 455 -16.30 -13.06 -15.46
N ASN A 456 -16.07 -13.53 -14.22
CA ASN A 456 -16.76 -13.07 -13.02
C ASN A 456 -15.80 -12.67 -11.88
N LEU A 457 -14.62 -12.14 -12.24
CA LEU A 457 -13.63 -11.62 -11.30
C LEU A 457 -13.30 -10.17 -11.65
N VAL A 458 -13.10 -9.33 -10.63
CA VAL A 458 -12.58 -7.96 -10.75
C VAL A 458 -11.57 -7.71 -9.63
N SER A 459 -10.56 -6.87 -9.89
CA SER A 459 -9.46 -6.56 -8.97
C SER A 459 -9.47 -5.09 -8.60
N VAL A 460 -9.52 -4.81 -7.29
CA VAL A 460 -9.54 -3.45 -6.74
C VAL A 460 -8.13 -2.94 -6.48
N THR A 461 -7.34 -3.73 -5.75
CA THR A 461 -6.03 -3.34 -5.20
C THR A 461 -4.86 -3.82 -6.04
N CYS A 462 -5.07 -4.84 -6.88
CA CYS A 462 -4.05 -5.38 -7.78
C CYS A 462 -4.46 -5.15 -9.24
N PRO A 463 -4.62 -3.89 -9.68
CA PRO A 463 -5.00 -3.59 -11.05
C PRO A 463 -3.91 -4.06 -12.02
N SER A 464 -4.26 -4.03 -13.31
CA SER A 464 -3.34 -4.32 -14.39
C SER A 464 -2.43 -3.12 -14.63
N SER A 465 -1.15 -3.26 -14.25
CA SER A 465 -0.19 -2.17 -14.24
C SER A 465 1.26 -2.65 -14.29
N SER A 466 2.15 -1.84 -14.84
CA SER A 466 3.59 -1.99 -14.60
C SER A 466 3.93 -1.64 -13.16
N HIS A 467 5.14 -1.99 -12.71
CA HIS A 467 5.69 -1.56 -11.42
C HIS A 467 5.68 -0.04 -11.27
N VAL A 468 6.10 0.66 -12.32
CA VAL A 468 6.18 2.12 -12.35
C VAL A 468 4.77 2.74 -12.32
N GLY A 469 3.85 2.27 -13.15
CA GLY A 469 2.46 2.74 -13.17
C GLY A 469 1.74 2.49 -11.84
N TYR A 470 1.98 1.34 -11.20
CA TYR A 470 1.38 1.01 -9.90
C TYR A 470 1.77 1.98 -8.79
N GLY A 471 3.00 2.53 -8.84
CA GLY A 471 3.51 3.51 -7.90
C GLY A 471 2.61 4.76 -7.74
N ALA A 472 1.80 5.09 -8.75
CA ALA A 472 0.87 6.22 -8.71
C ALA A 472 -0.57 5.88 -8.27
N VAL A 473 -0.94 4.59 -8.24
CA VAL A 473 -2.32 4.09 -8.03
C VAL A 473 -2.55 3.45 -6.65
N ARG A 474 -1.47 3.11 -5.95
CA ARG A 474 -1.50 2.26 -4.75
C ARG A 474 -1.93 2.94 -3.43
N LEU A 475 -2.64 4.07 -3.48
CA LEU A 475 -3.02 4.80 -2.26
C LEU A 475 -4.40 4.39 -1.74
N GLU A 476 -4.55 4.34 -0.41
CA GLU A 476 -5.79 3.92 0.25
C GLU A 476 -7.02 4.71 -0.19
N HIS A 477 -6.85 6.02 -0.38
CA HIS A 477 -7.92 6.91 -0.80
C HIS A 477 -8.38 6.61 -2.25
N GLN A 478 -7.47 6.13 -3.10
CA GLN A 478 -7.79 5.65 -4.46
C GLN A 478 -8.49 4.29 -4.39
N PHE A 479 -8.06 3.38 -3.51
CA PHE A 479 -8.71 2.08 -3.32
C PHE A 479 -10.15 2.18 -2.85
N TYR A 480 -10.54 3.19 -2.05
CA TYR A 480 -11.97 3.44 -1.76
C TYR A 480 -12.77 3.73 -3.03
N ALA A 481 -12.26 4.59 -3.92
CA ALA A 481 -12.94 4.91 -5.18
C ALA A 481 -13.02 3.69 -6.10
N LEU A 482 -11.92 2.94 -6.23
CA LEU A 482 -11.87 1.72 -7.04
C LEU A 482 -12.78 0.61 -6.49
N GLY A 483 -12.86 0.43 -5.17
CA GLY A 483 -13.76 -0.54 -4.55
C GLY A 483 -15.23 -0.16 -4.76
N GLN A 484 -15.56 1.12 -4.63
CA GLN A 484 -16.89 1.64 -4.96
C GLN A 484 -17.24 1.42 -6.44
N ALA A 485 -16.29 1.63 -7.34
CA ALA A 485 -16.45 1.34 -8.77
C ALA A 485 -16.69 -0.13 -9.05
N CYS A 486 -15.90 -1.02 -8.44
CA CYS A 486 -16.04 -2.46 -8.61
C CYS A 486 -17.40 -2.96 -8.13
N ALA A 487 -17.90 -2.49 -6.98
CA ALA A 487 -19.23 -2.86 -6.49
C ALA A 487 -20.36 -2.44 -7.45
N ASN A 488 -20.29 -1.22 -8.01
CA ASN A 488 -21.27 -0.77 -9.01
C ASN A 488 -21.16 -1.59 -10.31
N ALA A 489 -19.95 -1.94 -10.74
CA ALA A 489 -19.74 -2.78 -11.92
C ALA A 489 -20.27 -4.21 -11.71
N CYS A 490 -20.03 -4.80 -10.54
CA CYS A 490 -20.59 -6.10 -10.14
C CYS A 490 -22.12 -6.06 -10.16
N ASP A 491 -22.73 -5.01 -9.61
CA ASP A 491 -24.18 -4.85 -9.60
C ASP A 491 -24.75 -4.78 -11.03
N ILE A 492 -24.16 -3.97 -11.92
CA ILE A 492 -24.57 -3.88 -13.33
C ILE A 492 -24.40 -5.23 -14.04
N ALA A 493 -23.29 -5.93 -13.81
CA ALA A 493 -23.03 -7.24 -14.38
C ALA A 493 -24.11 -8.26 -13.97
N LEU A 494 -24.51 -8.25 -12.69
CA LEU A 494 -25.58 -9.09 -12.16
C LEU A 494 -26.97 -8.73 -12.73
N GLU A 495 -27.29 -7.44 -12.86
CA GLU A 495 -28.56 -6.99 -13.44
C GLU A 495 -28.69 -7.36 -14.92
N LYS A 496 -27.59 -7.26 -15.67
CA LYS A 496 -27.57 -7.48 -17.12
C LYS A 496 -27.22 -8.92 -17.52
N GLY A 497 -26.71 -9.72 -16.61
CA GLY A 497 -26.26 -11.09 -16.88
C GLY A 497 -25.05 -11.14 -17.81
N VAL A 498 -24.11 -10.23 -17.65
CA VAL A 498 -22.90 -10.10 -18.49
C VAL A 498 -21.62 -10.34 -17.70
N GLY A 499 -20.52 -10.66 -18.39
CA GLY A 499 -19.21 -10.76 -17.74
C GLY A 499 -18.67 -9.40 -17.28
N MET A 500 -17.68 -9.41 -16.38
CA MET A 500 -17.07 -8.17 -15.87
C MET A 500 -16.47 -7.32 -17.00
N GLN A 501 -15.94 -7.95 -18.05
CA GLN A 501 -15.40 -7.29 -19.24
C GLN A 501 -16.47 -6.64 -20.13
N GLU A 502 -17.76 -6.91 -19.87
CA GLU A 502 -18.91 -6.47 -20.69
C GLU A 502 -19.80 -5.47 -19.97
N VAL A 503 -19.39 -5.02 -18.78
CA VAL A 503 -20.09 -3.95 -18.06
C VAL A 503 -20.10 -2.70 -18.93
N PRO A 504 -21.28 -2.19 -19.33
CA PRO A 504 -21.35 -0.98 -20.15
C PRO A 504 -20.88 0.23 -19.34
N TYR A 505 -19.92 0.97 -19.91
CA TYR A 505 -19.26 2.07 -19.21
C TYR A 505 -20.22 3.23 -18.88
N GLU A 506 -21.09 3.67 -19.79
CA GLU A 506 -21.95 4.82 -19.54
C GLU A 506 -22.86 4.64 -18.30
N PRO A 507 -23.59 3.51 -18.13
CA PRO A 507 -24.32 3.26 -16.89
C PRO A 507 -23.44 3.22 -15.63
N LEU A 508 -22.21 2.71 -15.73
CA LEU A 508 -21.26 2.71 -14.61
C LEU A 508 -20.84 4.14 -14.26
N ARG A 509 -20.45 4.92 -15.25
CA ARG A 509 -20.07 6.34 -15.14
C ARG A 509 -21.17 7.16 -14.49
N GLU A 510 -22.42 7.03 -14.96
CA GLU A 510 -23.57 7.73 -14.40
C GLU A 510 -23.78 7.42 -12.91
N ARG A 511 -23.66 6.15 -12.51
CA ARG A 511 -23.79 5.76 -11.09
C ARG A 511 -22.68 6.35 -10.24
N LEU A 512 -21.43 6.30 -10.72
CA LEU A 512 -20.28 6.83 -9.98
C LEU A 512 -20.35 8.34 -9.79
N LEU A 513 -20.69 9.08 -10.84
CA LEU A 513 -20.89 10.54 -10.74
C LEU A 513 -22.04 10.89 -9.80
N LYS A 514 -23.17 10.17 -9.88
CA LYS A 514 -24.30 10.37 -8.96
C LYS A 514 -23.94 10.08 -7.50
N GLN A 515 -23.02 9.16 -7.26
CA GLN A 515 -22.50 8.83 -5.93
C GLN A 515 -21.32 9.73 -5.52
N GLY A 516 -21.00 10.76 -6.31
CA GLY A 516 -19.98 11.75 -5.99
C GLY A 516 -18.54 11.26 -6.18
N VAL A 517 -18.30 10.19 -6.94
CA VAL A 517 -16.94 9.76 -7.31
C VAL A 517 -16.39 10.72 -8.36
N ILE A 518 -15.12 11.13 -8.21
CA ILE A 518 -14.43 12.00 -9.15
C ILE A 518 -13.80 11.16 -10.26
N LEU A 519 -14.19 11.44 -11.51
CA LEU A 519 -13.73 10.71 -12.71
C LEU A 519 -12.94 11.56 -13.69
N ASP A 520 -13.12 12.89 -13.64
CA ASP A 520 -12.51 13.83 -14.57
C ASP A 520 -11.19 14.38 -13.99
N ALA A 521 -10.08 13.88 -14.51
CA ALA A 521 -8.74 14.29 -14.09
C ALA A 521 -8.45 15.77 -14.41
N SER A 522 -9.14 16.39 -15.37
CA SER A 522 -8.97 17.82 -15.66
C SER A 522 -9.57 18.72 -14.57
N SER A 523 -10.46 18.17 -13.74
CA SER A 523 -11.17 18.91 -12.70
C SER A 523 -10.45 18.98 -11.34
N VAL A 524 -9.38 18.20 -11.16
CA VAL A 524 -8.73 18.01 -9.85
C VAL A 524 -7.52 18.92 -9.62
N GLY A 525 -7.08 19.65 -10.65
CA GLY A 525 -5.86 20.46 -10.61
C GLY A 525 -4.65 19.72 -11.17
N VAL A 526 -3.48 20.36 -11.14
CA VAL A 526 -2.20 19.79 -11.60
C VAL A 526 -1.08 20.14 -10.63
N PRO A 527 -0.03 19.30 -10.52
CA PRO A 527 1.14 19.64 -9.73
C PRO A 527 1.86 20.89 -10.28
N SER A 528 2.42 21.68 -9.38
CA SER A 528 3.32 22.79 -9.68
C SER A 528 4.75 22.37 -9.41
N PHE A 529 5.58 22.30 -10.45
CA PHE A 529 6.96 21.83 -10.37
C PHE A 529 8.00 22.93 -10.10
N GLY A 530 7.56 24.18 -9.86
CA GLY A 530 8.45 25.35 -9.86
C GLY A 530 8.96 25.69 -11.26
N ASP A 531 9.44 26.92 -11.46
CA ASP A 531 10.21 27.28 -12.66
C ASP A 531 11.66 26.82 -12.44
N GLU A 532 12.25 26.15 -13.45
CA GLU A 532 13.66 25.69 -13.45
C GLU A 532 14.69 26.82 -13.44
#